data_AF-A0A1V5XM31-F1
#
_entry.id   AF-A0A1V5XM31-F1
#
_cell.length_a   1.000
_cell.length_b   1.000
_cell.length_c   1.000
_cell.angle_alpha   90.00
_cell.angle_beta   90.00
_cell.angle_gamma   90.00
#
_symmetry.space_group_name_H-M   'P 1'
#
loop_
_entity.id
_entity.type
_entity.pdbx_description
1 polymer ?
#
loop_
_entity_poly.entity_id
_entity_poly.type
_entity_poly.pdbx_seq_one_letter_code
_entity_poly.pdbx_strand_id
1 'polypeptide(L)'
;MGWRSVRGVSSQSLEKSTDYVGPGDALHQGMRCRKTNHHVSWSTSPFHPSLVSDEELVACLLALRPGGGSRQRAATLLKQVGGLAGLARIGPCYAPMTGVTANQVYRLAAALELGLRCAEPSLTPTSVVTCAEDIVAILGPRFRLLQHEQVWLLGMNARNVVTSRWQVAKGGQHGCALLARDVLRVAVQAGAQCFVLAHNHPGGDPRPSVEDVTLTEKLAVAALCIGIPLLDHVIVAQGGHVSMLQMGLIPEVEQEATRGAVPRHASFRMDHDESVHGAD
;
A
#
# COMPACT_ATOMS: atom_id res chain seq x y z
N MET A 1 11.56 20.86 -38.51
CA MET A 1 12.67 19.93 -38.21
C MET A 1 12.27 18.57 -38.75
N GLY A 2 13.02 18.09 -39.75
CA GLY A 2 12.59 17.02 -40.66
C GLY A 2 12.93 15.61 -40.19
N TRP A 3 12.18 14.65 -40.72
CA TRP A 3 12.57 13.24 -40.80
C TRP A 3 12.56 12.86 -42.29
N ARG A 4 13.75 12.66 -42.85
CA ARG A 4 13.96 12.05 -44.18
C ARG A 4 14.49 10.64 -43.97
N SER A 5 13.90 9.68 -44.68
CA SER A 5 14.47 8.34 -44.83
C SER A 5 15.68 8.37 -45.76
N VAL A 6 16.66 7.49 -45.52
CA VAL A 6 17.53 6.98 -46.60
C VAL A 6 17.79 5.49 -46.35
N ARG A 7 17.71 4.72 -47.45
CA ARG A 7 17.99 3.28 -47.59
C ARG A 7 19.49 2.98 -47.50
N GLY A 8 19.83 1.73 -47.20
CA GLY A 8 21.20 1.27 -46.92
C GLY A 8 22.10 0.96 -48.11
N VAL A 9 23.28 0.39 -47.81
CA VAL A 9 24.19 -0.36 -48.69
C VAL A 9 24.96 -1.40 -47.85
N SER A 10 25.43 -2.42 -48.56
CA SER A 10 25.73 -3.81 -48.25
C SER A 10 27.18 -4.16 -47.81
N SER A 11 27.27 -5.38 -47.24
CA SER A 11 28.23 -6.48 -47.52
C SER A 11 29.73 -6.32 -47.27
N GLN A 12 30.25 -7.22 -46.42
CA GLN A 12 31.40 -8.13 -46.61
C GLN A 12 31.53 -8.97 -45.32
N SER A 13 31.06 -10.22 -45.25
CA SER A 13 31.65 -11.47 -45.75
C SER A 13 33.06 -11.76 -45.20
N LEU A 14 33.15 -12.70 -44.26
CA LEU A 14 34.23 -13.68 -44.17
C LEU A 14 33.70 -14.94 -43.46
N GLU A 15 33.55 -15.99 -44.27
CA GLU A 15 33.26 -17.38 -43.92
C GLU A 15 34.44 -17.98 -43.14
N LYS A 16 34.28 -18.93 -42.22
CA LYS A 16 34.32 -20.42 -42.38
C LYS A 16 34.75 -20.92 -40.99
N SER A 17 34.48 -22.11 -40.47
CA SER A 17 33.74 -23.32 -40.82
C SER A 17 33.88 -24.24 -39.59
N THR A 18 32.83 -25.01 -39.30
CA THR A 18 32.78 -26.37 -38.70
C THR A 18 33.87 -26.79 -37.69
N ASP A 19 33.54 -27.35 -36.52
CA ASP A 19 33.16 -28.76 -36.44
C ASP A 19 32.38 -29.09 -35.15
N TYR A 20 31.36 -29.93 -35.34
CA TYR A 20 30.52 -30.56 -34.33
C TYR A 20 31.12 -31.95 -34.02
N VAL A 21 31.49 -32.23 -32.77
CA VAL A 21 31.81 -33.59 -32.31
C VAL A 21 31.32 -33.77 -30.87
N GLY A 22 30.33 -34.65 -30.69
CA GLY A 22 30.25 -35.52 -29.51
C GLY A 22 30.52 -36.97 -29.95
N PRO A 23 30.39 -38.00 -29.11
CA PRO A 23 30.23 -38.05 -27.64
C PRO A 23 31.36 -38.89 -26.97
N GLY A 24 31.37 -39.05 -25.64
CA GLY A 24 32.09 -40.18 -25.01
C GLY A 24 32.66 -39.93 -23.62
N ASP A 25 32.28 -40.82 -22.71
CA ASP A 25 32.72 -40.95 -21.31
C ASP A 25 34.23 -40.79 -21.09
N ALA A 26 34.62 -39.95 -20.11
CA ALA A 26 35.91 -40.07 -19.44
C ALA A 26 35.98 -39.24 -18.14
N LEU A 27 36.13 -39.99 -17.03
CA LEU A 27 37.00 -39.69 -15.89
C LEU A 27 36.42 -38.90 -14.71
N HIS A 28 35.84 -39.69 -13.80
CA HIS A 28 36.11 -39.66 -12.35
C HIS A 28 37.37 -38.89 -11.94
N GLN A 29 37.22 -37.74 -11.26
CA GLN A 29 38.18 -37.26 -10.28
C GLN A 29 37.45 -36.51 -9.15
N GLY A 30 37.78 -36.89 -7.92
CA GLY A 30 36.86 -36.85 -6.79
C GLY A 30 36.74 -35.53 -6.03
N MET A 31 35.51 -35.25 -5.59
CA MET A 31 35.26 -34.50 -4.37
C MET A 31 34.79 -35.48 -3.28
N ARG A 32 35.65 -35.73 -2.30
CA ARG A 32 35.25 -36.39 -1.04
C ARG A 32 34.30 -35.46 -0.29
N CYS A 33 33.00 -35.65 -0.48
CA CYS A 33 31.99 -35.09 0.40
C CYS A 33 32.11 -35.79 1.77
N ARG A 34 32.54 -35.05 2.80
CA ARG A 34 32.46 -35.52 4.19
C ARG A 34 30.99 -35.80 4.51
N LYS A 35 30.63 -37.08 4.65
CA LYS A 35 29.34 -37.50 5.19
C LYS A 35 29.27 -37.06 6.66
N THR A 36 28.72 -35.89 6.95
CA THR A 36 28.19 -35.60 8.28
C THR A 36 26.84 -36.29 8.38
N ASN A 37 26.84 -37.38 9.12
CA ASN A 37 25.68 -38.22 9.36
C ASN A 37 24.76 -37.50 10.38
N HIS A 38 23.95 -36.56 9.89
CA HIS A 38 22.78 -36.09 10.62
C HIS A 38 21.54 -36.49 9.83
N HIS A 39 21.06 -37.70 10.12
CA HIS A 39 19.71 -38.11 9.77
C HIS A 39 18.73 -37.18 10.51
N VAL A 40 18.34 -36.09 9.85
CA VAL A 40 17.13 -35.36 10.20
C VAL A 40 16.01 -36.12 9.51
N SER A 41 15.27 -36.93 10.27
CA SER A 41 14.07 -37.57 9.78
C SER A 41 13.04 -36.50 9.48
N TRP A 42 12.89 -36.16 8.21
CA TRP A 42 11.66 -35.58 7.73
C TRP A 42 10.58 -36.62 7.97
N SER A 43 9.53 -36.28 8.73
CA SER A 43 8.27 -36.98 8.52
C SER A 43 7.96 -36.81 7.05
N THR A 44 7.88 -37.89 6.30
CA THR A 44 7.57 -37.96 4.86
C THR A 44 6.17 -37.46 4.52
N SER A 45 5.50 -36.75 5.44
CA SER A 45 4.27 -36.05 5.15
C SER A 45 4.58 -34.93 4.14
N PRO A 46 3.87 -34.84 3.01
CA PRO A 46 4.05 -33.74 2.07
C PRO A 46 3.85 -32.43 2.83
N PHE A 47 4.80 -31.51 2.69
CA PHE A 47 4.70 -30.17 3.29
C PHE A 47 3.38 -29.54 2.83
N HIS A 48 2.41 -29.48 3.74
CA HIS A 48 1.13 -28.84 3.50
C HIS A 48 1.09 -27.59 4.38
N PRO A 49 1.08 -26.36 3.79
CA PRO A 49 1.19 -25.12 4.55
C PRO A 49 0.17 -24.97 5.69
N SER A 50 -1.01 -25.60 5.57
CA SER A 50 -2.05 -25.53 6.62
C SER A 50 -1.83 -26.48 7.81
N LEU A 51 -0.82 -27.36 7.77
CA LEU A 51 -0.55 -28.37 8.81
C LEU A 51 0.74 -28.06 9.60
N VAL A 52 1.38 -26.92 9.32
CA VAL A 52 2.65 -26.51 9.91
C VAL A 52 2.47 -25.23 10.72
N SER A 53 3.30 -25.04 11.75
CA SER A 53 3.23 -23.86 12.60
C SER A 53 3.82 -22.61 11.93
N ASP A 54 3.53 -21.42 12.45
CA ASP A 54 4.12 -20.17 11.98
C ASP A 54 5.65 -20.21 11.98
N GLU A 55 6.25 -20.84 13.00
CA GLU A 55 7.71 -21.02 13.06
C GLU A 55 8.22 -21.91 11.92
N GLU A 56 7.46 -22.93 11.52
CA GLU A 56 7.83 -23.83 10.44
C GLU A 56 7.69 -23.14 9.07
N LEU A 57 6.63 -22.34 8.87
CA LEU A 57 6.47 -21.50 7.67
C LEU A 57 7.61 -20.49 7.54
N VAL A 58 7.93 -19.77 8.61
CA VAL A 58 9.06 -18.82 8.63
C VAL A 58 10.39 -19.54 8.44
N ALA A 59 10.58 -20.73 9.02
CA ALA A 59 11.78 -21.53 8.82
C ALA A 59 12.01 -21.91 7.35
N CYS A 60 10.94 -22.18 6.58
CA CYS A 60 11.01 -22.42 5.14
C CYS A 60 11.51 -21.19 4.36
N LEU A 61 11.12 -19.99 4.80
CA LEU A 61 11.58 -18.74 4.18
C LEU A 61 13.05 -18.44 4.54
N LEU A 62 13.47 -18.82 5.75
CA LEU A 62 14.85 -18.70 6.20
C LEU A 62 15.81 -19.72 5.56
N ALA A 63 15.36 -20.91 5.16
CA ALA A 63 16.23 -21.94 4.62
C ALA A 63 15.53 -22.78 3.54
N LEU A 64 16.24 -23.07 2.43
CA LEU A 64 15.73 -23.94 1.35
C LEU A 64 15.41 -25.36 1.83
N ARG A 65 16.08 -25.81 2.89
CA ARG A 65 15.81 -27.07 3.60
C ARG A 65 15.72 -26.76 5.10
N PRO A 66 14.52 -26.47 5.62
CA PRO A 66 14.37 -26.17 7.03
C PRO A 66 14.74 -27.37 7.91
N GLY A 67 15.33 -27.14 9.07
CA GLY A 67 15.62 -28.18 10.07
C GLY A 67 15.49 -27.60 11.47
N GLY A 68 15.85 -28.37 12.50
CA GLY A 68 15.74 -27.92 13.90
C GLY A 68 16.38 -26.55 14.15
N GLY A 69 17.54 -26.28 13.53
CA GLY A 69 18.22 -24.98 13.64
C GLY A 69 17.46 -23.81 12.99
N SER A 70 16.85 -23.98 11.82
CA SER A 70 16.07 -22.90 11.19
C SER A 70 14.74 -22.67 11.90
N ARG A 71 14.11 -23.72 12.43
CA ARG A 71 12.91 -23.61 13.28
C ARG A 71 13.20 -22.85 14.55
N GLN A 72 14.31 -23.14 15.24
CA GLN A 72 14.70 -22.40 16.44
C GLN A 72 14.94 -20.92 16.15
N ARG A 73 15.62 -20.58 15.04
CA ARG A 73 15.79 -19.18 14.62
C ARG A 73 14.48 -18.50 14.31
N ALA A 74 13.56 -19.17 13.61
CA ALA A 74 12.23 -18.66 13.31
C ALA A 74 11.44 -18.39 14.60
N ALA A 75 11.46 -19.33 15.55
CA ALA A 75 10.83 -19.18 16.86
C ALA A 75 11.40 -18.00 17.65
N THR A 76 12.73 -17.85 17.69
CA THR A 76 13.38 -16.71 18.35
C THR A 76 13.00 -15.39 17.69
N LEU A 77 13.04 -15.30 16.36
CA LEU A 77 12.64 -14.13 15.59
C LEU A 77 11.19 -13.76 15.91
N LEU A 78 10.26 -14.70 15.76
CA LEU A 78 8.83 -14.48 16.02
C LEU A 78 8.58 -14.04 17.46
N LYS A 79 9.26 -14.63 18.44
CA LYS A 79 9.15 -14.21 19.84
C LYS A 79 9.64 -12.76 20.05
N GLN A 80 10.75 -12.37 19.41
CA GLN A 80 11.31 -11.02 19.54
C GLN A 80 10.44 -9.95 18.89
N VAL A 81 9.82 -10.25 17.74
CA VAL A 81 9.01 -9.27 17.01
C VAL A 81 7.54 -9.27 17.44
N GLY A 82 7.09 -10.27 18.19
CA GLY A 82 5.69 -10.40 18.62
C GLY A 82 4.79 -11.11 17.60
N GLY A 83 5.28 -12.21 17.03
CA GLY A 83 4.57 -13.07 16.08
C GLY A 83 4.57 -12.56 14.63
N LEU A 84 3.74 -13.16 13.77
CA LEU A 84 3.66 -12.79 12.35
C LEU A 84 3.23 -11.34 12.13
N ALA A 85 2.28 -10.84 12.92
CA ALA A 85 1.85 -9.44 12.85
C ALA A 85 2.99 -8.47 13.22
N GLY A 86 3.82 -8.86 14.19
CA GLY A 86 5.05 -8.13 14.51
C GLY A 86 6.06 -8.14 13.37
N LEU A 87 6.26 -9.30 12.75
CA LEU A 87 7.17 -9.46 11.62
C LEU A 87 6.74 -8.61 10.41
N ALA A 88 5.44 -8.57 10.12
CA ALA A 88 4.86 -7.73 9.08
C ALA A 88 5.04 -6.23 9.36
N ARG A 89 4.81 -5.81 10.62
CA ARG A 89 4.92 -4.40 11.04
C ARG A 89 6.34 -3.86 10.99
N ILE A 90 7.29 -4.60 11.54
CA ILE A 90 8.69 -4.17 11.60
C ILE A 90 9.28 -4.06 10.19
N GLY A 91 8.79 -4.82 9.21
CA GLY A 91 9.32 -4.78 7.85
C GLY A 91 10.82 -5.18 7.84
N PRO A 92 11.61 -4.82 6.82
CA PRO A 92 12.97 -5.34 6.64
C PRO A 92 13.97 -4.95 7.75
N CYS A 93 13.58 -4.15 8.74
CA CYS A 93 14.48 -3.72 9.83
C CYS A 93 14.73 -4.80 10.91
N TYR A 94 14.17 -6.01 10.80
CA TYR A 94 14.59 -7.16 11.62
C TYR A 94 15.98 -7.72 11.23
N ALA A 95 16.59 -7.26 10.12
CA ALA A 95 17.89 -7.72 9.64
C ALA A 95 19.02 -7.66 10.70
N PRO A 96 19.18 -6.57 11.49
CA PRO A 96 20.22 -6.47 12.51
C PRO A 96 19.91 -7.32 13.75
N MET A 97 18.64 -7.68 13.96
CA MET A 97 18.17 -8.28 15.22
C MET A 97 18.36 -9.80 15.27
N THR A 98 18.59 -10.48 14.13
CA THR A 98 18.27 -11.92 14.03
C THR A 98 19.27 -12.82 13.30
N GLY A 99 20.45 -12.32 12.91
CA GLY A 99 21.39 -13.13 12.11
C GLY A 99 20.78 -13.59 10.78
N VAL A 100 19.80 -12.83 10.29
CA VAL A 100 19.08 -13.05 9.03
C VAL A 100 19.83 -12.31 7.93
N THR A 101 20.22 -13.05 6.91
CA THR A 101 20.91 -12.51 5.72
C THR A 101 19.98 -11.60 4.92
N ALA A 102 20.55 -10.67 4.14
CA ALA A 102 19.77 -9.81 3.24
C ALA A 102 18.80 -10.60 2.33
N ASN A 103 19.23 -11.75 1.79
CA ASN A 103 18.38 -12.61 0.96
C ASN A 103 17.16 -13.16 1.71
N GLN A 104 17.32 -13.52 2.98
CA GLN A 104 16.21 -13.99 3.81
C GLN A 104 15.26 -12.85 4.19
N VAL A 105 15.78 -11.63 4.40
CA VAL A 105 14.95 -10.42 4.57
C VAL A 105 14.06 -10.20 3.34
N TYR A 106 14.63 -10.26 2.14
CA TYR A 106 13.83 -10.11 0.91
C TYR A 106 12.77 -11.21 0.76
N ARG A 107 13.08 -12.48 1.09
CA ARG A 107 12.09 -13.57 1.02
C ARG A 107 10.94 -13.38 1.98
N LEU A 108 11.24 -13.01 3.23
CA LEU A 108 10.23 -12.74 4.25
C LEU A 108 9.37 -11.53 3.84
N ALA A 109 10.00 -10.43 3.43
CA ALA A 109 9.29 -9.25 2.96
C ALA A 109 8.39 -9.57 1.76
N ALA A 110 8.88 -10.35 0.79
CA ALA A 110 8.10 -10.76 -0.37
C ALA A 110 6.91 -11.66 0.02
N ALA A 111 7.12 -12.64 0.91
CA ALA A 111 6.04 -13.52 1.37
C ALA A 111 4.93 -12.75 2.10
N LEU A 112 5.31 -11.80 2.96
CA LEU A 112 4.37 -10.95 3.70
C LEU A 112 3.60 -10.01 2.77
N GLU A 113 4.28 -9.36 1.82
CA GLU A 113 3.65 -8.49 0.82
C GLU A 113 2.70 -9.30 -0.10
N LEU A 114 3.08 -10.53 -0.48
CA LEU A 114 2.19 -11.41 -1.24
C LEU A 114 0.95 -11.79 -0.43
N GLY A 115 1.11 -12.18 0.84
CA GLY A 115 0.00 -12.47 1.73
C GLY A 115 -0.94 -11.27 1.89
N LEU A 116 -0.38 -10.06 2.04
CA LEU A 116 -1.14 -8.83 2.09
C LEU A 116 -1.92 -8.59 0.79
N ARG A 117 -1.29 -8.74 -0.38
CA ARG A 117 -1.97 -8.58 -1.68
C ARG A 117 -3.07 -9.61 -1.92
N CYS A 118 -2.94 -10.82 -1.40
CA CYS A 118 -3.99 -11.83 -1.44
C CYS A 118 -5.16 -11.50 -0.51
N ALA A 119 -4.88 -10.85 0.63
CA ALA A 119 -5.90 -10.44 1.59
C ALA A 119 -6.60 -9.13 1.19
N GLU A 120 -5.93 -8.26 0.44
CA GLU A 120 -6.55 -7.07 -0.13
C GLU A 120 -7.59 -7.47 -1.18
N PRO A 121 -8.84 -7.00 -1.06
CA PRO A 121 -9.85 -7.32 -2.04
C PRO A 121 -9.43 -6.75 -3.40
N SER A 122 -9.55 -7.57 -4.45
CA SER A 122 -9.43 -7.08 -5.81
C SER A 122 -10.55 -6.06 -6.06
N LEU A 123 -10.20 -4.90 -6.62
CA LEU A 123 -11.20 -3.94 -7.06
C LEU A 123 -11.96 -4.56 -8.23
N THR A 124 -13.24 -4.84 -7.99
CA THR A 124 -14.14 -5.41 -8.99
C THR A 124 -15.20 -4.38 -9.35
N PRO A 125 -15.90 -4.53 -10.48
CA PRO A 125 -17.04 -3.67 -10.82
C PRO A 125 -18.15 -3.63 -9.75
N THR A 126 -18.12 -4.53 -8.77
CA THR A 126 -19.05 -4.63 -7.64
C THR A 126 -18.53 -4.04 -6.33
N SER A 127 -17.33 -3.43 -6.31
CA SER A 127 -16.76 -2.76 -5.14
C SER A 127 -17.46 -1.43 -4.86
N VAL A 128 -18.75 -1.48 -4.52
CA VAL A 128 -19.57 -0.32 -4.14
C VAL A 128 -19.29 0.02 -2.68
N VAL A 129 -19.03 1.30 -2.40
CA VAL A 129 -18.92 1.83 -1.04
C VAL A 129 -20.24 2.46 -0.63
N THR A 130 -20.81 1.95 0.46
CA THR A 130 -22.06 2.43 1.06
C THR A 130 -21.87 2.94 2.48
N CYS A 131 -20.84 2.46 3.18
CA CYS A 131 -20.52 2.89 4.54
C CYS A 131 -19.01 2.83 4.84
N ALA A 132 -18.63 3.30 6.03
CA ALA A 132 -17.24 3.30 6.51
C ALA A 132 -16.64 1.88 6.59
N GLU A 133 -17.48 0.89 6.91
CA GLU A 133 -17.06 -0.52 7.02
C GLU A 133 -16.60 -1.07 5.67
N ASP A 134 -17.19 -0.64 4.55
CA ASP A 134 -16.74 -1.03 3.21
C ASP A 134 -15.32 -0.49 2.93
N ILE A 135 -15.03 0.75 3.36
CA ILE A 135 -13.72 1.37 3.23
C ILE A 135 -12.69 0.64 4.09
N VAL A 136 -13.06 0.26 5.32
CA VAL A 136 -12.23 -0.55 6.22
C VAL A 136 -11.99 -1.95 5.65
N ALA A 137 -12.96 -2.56 4.97
CA ALA A 137 -12.76 -3.84 4.31
C ALA A 137 -11.73 -3.74 3.16
N ILE A 138 -11.71 -2.62 2.44
CA ILE A 138 -10.78 -2.38 1.32
C ILE A 138 -9.36 -2.05 1.79
N LEU A 139 -9.21 -1.20 2.82
CA LEU A 139 -7.91 -0.66 3.25
C LEU A 139 -7.38 -1.24 4.56
N GLY A 140 -8.25 -1.81 5.38
CA GLY A 140 -7.93 -2.35 6.71
C GLY A 140 -6.83 -3.40 6.73
N PRO A 141 -6.79 -4.39 5.80
CA PRO A 141 -5.71 -5.37 5.76
C PRO A 141 -4.32 -4.73 5.66
N ARG A 142 -4.20 -3.64 4.89
CA ARG A 142 -2.95 -2.87 4.77
C ARG A 142 -2.70 -2.03 6.00
N PHE A 143 -3.68 -1.22 6.40
CA PHE A 143 -3.54 -0.23 7.48
C PHE A 143 -3.12 -0.83 8.81
N ARG A 144 -3.65 -2.01 9.16
CA ARG A 144 -3.33 -2.68 10.43
C ARG A 144 -1.88 -3.15 10.56
N LEU A 145 -1.16 -3.26 9.44
CA LEU A 145 0.24 -3.70 9.42
C LEU A 145 1.24 -2.55 9.32
N LEU A 146 0.79 -1.30 9.19
CA LEU A 146 1.67 -0.16 9.03
C LEU A 146 2.19 0.35 10.39
N GLN A 147 3.47 0.72 10.42
CA GLN A 147 4.12 1.38 11.58
C GLN A 147 4.27 2.88 11.43
N HIS A 148 3.77 3.41 10.32
CA HIS A 148 3.79 4.81 9.95
C HIS A 148 2.44 5.17 9.35
N GLU A 149 2.10 6.44 9.37
CA GLU A 149 0.86 6.92 8.79
C GLU A 149 0.94 6.91 7.26
N GLN A 150 -0.12 6.42 6.62
CA GLN A 150 -0.33 6.57 5.19
C GLN A 150 -1.73 7.12 4.96
N VAL A 151 -1.83 8.06 4.02
CA VAL A 151 -3.10 8.61 3.57
C VAL A 151 -3.39 8.09 2.17
N TRP A 152 -4.57 7.52 1.98
CA TRP A 152 -5.04 6.90 0.76
C TRP A 152 -6.33 7.55 0.27
N LEU A 153 -6.45 7.64 -1.04
CA LEU A 153 -7.65 8.08 -1.74
C LEU A 153 -8.27 6.88 -2.47
N LEU A 154 -9.57 6.68 -2.26
CA LEU A 154 -10.40 5.78 -3.06
C LEU A 154 -11.21 6.62 -4.04
N GLY A 155 -10.83 6.59 -5.32
CA GLY A 155 -11.55 7.25 -6.39
C GLY A 155 -12.73 6.39 -6.83
N MET A 156 -13.89 7.01 -7.02
CA MET A 156 -15.14 6.32 -7.35
C MET A 156 -15.87 6.97 -8.52
N ASN A 157 -16.78 6.22 -9.13
CA ASN A 157 -17.76 6.74 -10.08
C ASN A 157 -19.04 7.23 -9.37
N ALA A 158 -19.99 7.82 -10.11
CA ALA A 158 -21.27 8.29 -9.57
C ALA A 158 -22.18 7.23 -8.94
N ARG A 159 -21.83 5.93 -9.04
CA ARG A 159 -22.53 4.82 -8.36
C ARG A 159 -21.74 4.32 -7.14
N ASN A 160 -20.77 5.10 -6.66
CA ASN A 160 -19.86 4.78 -5.56
C ASN A 160 -19.07 3.48 -5.78
N VAL A 161 -18.87 3.05 -7.03
CA VAL A 161 -17.98 1.93 -7.34
C VAL A 161 -16.56 2.44 -7.33
N VAL A 162 -15.69 1.80 -6.55
CA VAL A 162 -14.26 2.12 -6.50
C VAL A 162 -13.61 1.79 -7.84
N THR A 163 -13.11 2.84 -8.51
CA THR A 163 -12.43 2.74 -9.80
C THR A 163 -10.92 2.77 -9.64
N SER A 164 -10.41 3.36 -8.56
CA SER A 164 -8.98 3.44 -8.30
C SER A 164 -8.66 3.64 -6.82
N ARG A 165 -7.43 3.30 -6.45
CA ARG A 165 -6.89 3.45 -5.10
C ARG A 165 -5.47 4.01 -5.19
N TRP A 166 -5.24 5.13 -4.52
CA TRP A 166 -3.98 5.87 -4.60
C TRP A 166 -3.44 6.18 -3.21
N GLN A 167 -2.15 5.90 -2.97
CA GLN A 167 -1.47 6.42 -1.80
C GLN A 167 -1.12 7.89 -2.07
N VAL A 168 -1.78 8.82 -1.37
CA VAL A 168 -1.57 10.26 -1.53
C VAL A 168 -0.33 10.70 -0.76
N ALA A 169 -0.14 10.14 0.44
CA ALA A 169 0.90 10.59 1.34
C ALA A 169 1.40 9.45 2.25
N LYS A 170 2.63 9.60 2.73
CA LYS A 170 3.26 8.70 3.71
C LYS A 170 3.98 9.55 4.74
N GLY A 171 3.48 9.53 5.96
CA GLY A 171 4.00 10.28 7.11
C GLY A 171 4.96 9.48 7.98
N GLY A 172 5.44 10.14 9.05
CA GLY A 172 6.22 9.52 10.12
C GLY A 172 5.32 9.05 11.28
N GLN A 173 5.87 8.97 12.49
CA GLN A 173 5.08 8.68 13.70
C GLN A 173 4.20 9.86 14.16
N HIS A 174 4.52 11.08 13.70
CA HIS A 174 3.81 12.33 14.05
C HIS A 174 2.82 12.76 12.95
N GLY A 175 2.43 11.83 12.09
CA GLY A 175 1.48 12.04 11.02
C GLY A 175 2.08 12.53 9.70
N CYS A 176 1.19 12.90 8.78
CA CYS A 176 1.55 13.36 7.45
C CYS A 176 1.11 14.82 7.20
N ALA A 177 2.07 15.71 6.91
CA ALA A 177 1.76 17.06 6.48
C ALA A 177 1.15 17.03 5.08
N LEU A 178 -0.18 17.10 5.01
CA LEU A 178 -0.95 17.01 3.77
C LEU A 178 -1.87 18.21 3.61
N LEU A 179 -1.91 18.78 2.41
CA LEU A 179 -2.81 19.88 2.07
C LEU A 179 -3.91 19.40 1.11
N ALA A 180 -5.05 20.09 1.11
CA ALA A 180 -6.17 19.76 0.24
C ALA A 180 -5.77 19.67 -1.25
N ARG A 181 -4.88 20.56 -1.72
CA ARG A 181 -4.38 20.56 -3.12
C ARG A 181 -3.68 19.25 -3.50
N ASP A 182 -3.00 18.62 -2.55
CA ASP A 182 -2.22 17.41 -2.81
C ASP A 182 -3.18 16.22 -3.03
N VAL A 183 -4.25 16.16 -2.25
CA VAL A 183 -5.34 15.19 -2.40
C VAL A 183 -6.12 15.43 -3.68
N LEU A 184 -6.56 16.66 -3.94
CA LEU A 184 -7.36 17.00 -5.11
C LEU A 184 -6.62 16.78 -6.42
N ARG A 185 -5.31 17.03 -6.46
CA ARG A 185 -4.47 16.67 -7.62
C ARG A 185 -4.58 15.19 -7.95
N VAL A 186 -4.53 14.32 -6.94
CA VAL A 186 -4.67 12.87 -7.12
C VAL A 186 -6.10 12.51 -7.54
N ALA A 187 -7.13 13.11 -6.93
CA ALA A 187 -8.53 12.88 -7.29
C ALA A 187 -8.80 13.19 -8.77
N VAL A 188 -8.29 14.33 -9.26
CA VAL A 188 -8.40 14.75 -10.66
C VAL A 188 -7.62 13.80 -11.57
N GLN A 189 -6.37 13.47 -11.23
CA GLN A 189 -5.55 12.54 -12.02
C GLN A 189 -6.17 11.14 -12.11
N ALA A 190 -6.85 10.70 -11.05
CA ALA A 190 -7.56 9.43 -10.99
C ALA A 190 -8.85 9.42 -11.84
N GLY A 191 -9.30 10.57 -12.36
CA GLY A 191 -10.59 10.68 -13.05
C GLY A 191 -11.77 10.35 -12.14
N ALA A 192 -11.64 10.60 -10.84
CA ALA A 192 -12.69 10.33 -9.86
C ALA A 192 -13.89 11.26 -10.09
N GLN A 193 -15.10 10.73 -9.96
CA GLN A 193 -16.33 11.53 -9.94
C GLN A 193 -16.71 11.92 -8.51
N CYS A 194 -16.29 11.11 -7.54
CA CYS A 194 -16.31 11.37 -6.10
C CYS A 194 -15.19 10.54 -5.47
N PHE A 195 -14.82 10.83 -4.22
CA PHE A 195 -13.78 10.06 -3.55
C PHE A 195 -13.98 9.98 -2.04
N VAL A 196 -13.27 9.03 -1.43
CA VAL A 196 -13.09 8.93 0.02
C VAL A 196 -11.61 9.11 0.33
N LEU A 197 -11.32 9.80 1.43
CA LEU A 197 -9.99 9.82 2.03
C LEU A 197 -9.95 8.81 3.17
N ALA A 198 -8.83 8.14 3.37
CA ALA A 198 -8.64 7.31 4.54
C ALA A 198 -7.18 7.24 4.96
N HIS A 199 -6.93 7.24 6.27
CA HIS A 199 -5.57 7.04 6.79
C HIS A 199 -5.57 6.15 8.02
N ASN A 200 -4.37 5.69 8.37
CA ASN A 200 -4.16 4.84 9.52
C ASN A 200 -3.51 5.59 10.69
N HIS A 201 -3.95 5.31 11.91
CA HIS A 201 -3.24 5.73 13.12
C HIS A 201 -2.45 4.54 13.71
N PRO A 202 -1.10 4.53 13.59
CA PRO A 202 -0.27 3.45 14.14
C PRO A 202 -0.37 3.29 15.66
N GLY A 203 -0.72 4.37 16.37
CA GLY A 203 -0.90 4.39 17.82
C GLY A 203 -2.12 3.62 18.32
N GLY A 204 -3.00 3.16 17.42
CA GLY A 204 -4.13 2.29 17.76
C GLY A 204 -5.44 3.02 18.08
N ASP A 205 -5.41 4.34 18.25
CA ASP A 205 -6.57 5.18 18.52
C ASP A 205 -7.08 5.86 17.23
N PRO A 206 -8.34 5.62 16.80
CA PRO A 206 -8.89 6.20 15.58
C PRO A 206 -9.43 7.64 15.75
N ARG A 207 -9.33 8.25 16.93
CA ARG A 207 -9.79 9.64 17.14
C ARG A 207 -9.01 10.61 16.23
N PRO A 208 -9.69 11.53 15.52
CA PRO A 208 -9.03 12.51 14.66
C PRO A 208 -8.21 13.52 15.45
N SER A 209 -7.08 13.92 14.89
CA SER A 209 -6.31 15.09 15.35
C SER A 209 -6.95 16.40 14.87
N VAL A 210 -6.46 17.53 15.38
CA VAL A 210 -6.90 18.87 14.93
C VAL A 210 -6.55 19.08 13.46
N GLU A 211 -5.40 18.54 13.04
CA GLU A 211 -4.92 18.56 11.67
C GLU A 211 -5.83 17.76 10.74
N ASP A 212 -6.30 16.59 11.18
CA ASP A 212 -7.25 15.75 10.43
C ASP A 212 -8.58 16.49 10.21
N VAL A 213 -9.14 17.08 11.27
CA VAL A 213 -10.37 17.88 11.19
C VAL A 213 -10.20 19.05 10.22
N THR A 214 -9.13 19.83 10.41
CA THR A 214 -8.83 21.01 9.58
C THR A 214 -8.64 20.64 8.11
N LEU A 215 -7.94 19.53 7.83
CA LEU A 215 -7.76 19.03 6.47
C LEU A 215 -9.10 18.59 5.88
N THR A 216 -9.91 17.85 6.63
CA THR A 216 -11.21 17.33 6.18
C THR A 216 -12.15 18.45 5.76
N GLU A 217 -12.32 19.48 6.61
CA GLU A 217 -13.21 20.61 6.34
C GLU A 217 -12.78 21.38 5.10
N LYS A 218 -11.49 21.74 5.01
CA LYS A 218 -10.93 22.46 3.85
C LYS A 218 -11.04 21.64 2.58
N LEU A 219 -10.78 20.34 2.67
CA LEU A 219 -10.84 19.42 1.55
C LEU A 219 -12.28 19.27 1.06
N ALA A 220 -13.27 19.11 1.95
CA ALA A 220 -14.67 18.96 1.58
C ALA A 220 -15.18 20.17 0.79
N VAL A 221 -14.89 21.39 1.27
CA VAL A 221 -15.26 22.63 0.57
C VAL A 221 -14.57 22.71 -0.80
N ALA A 222 -13.26 22.49 -0.86
CA ALA A 222 -12.51 22.59 -2.11
C ALA A 222 -12.91 21.51 -3.14
N ALA A 223 -13.18 20.29 -2.67
CA ALA A 223 -13.68 19.16 -3.45
C ALA A 223 -15.02 19.48 -4.11
N LEU A 224 -15.94 20.11 -3.35
CA LEU A 224 -17.21 20.59 -3.86
C LEU A 224 -17.04 21.65 -4.94
N CYS A 225 -16.15 22.63 -4.74
CA CYS A 225 -15.90 23.69 -5.72
C CYS A 225 -15.43 23.17 -7.09
N ILE A 226 -14.74 22.03 -7.13
CA ILE A 226 -14.25 21.42 -8.39
C ILE A 226 -15.17 20.31 -8.93
N GLY A 227 -16.30 20.04 -8.27
CA GLY A 227 -17.26 19.03 -8.72
C GLY A 227 -16.82 17.58 -8.51
N ILE A 228 -15.89 17.33 -7.58
CA ILE A 228 -15.45 15.97 -7.19
C ILE A 228 -15.61 15.84 -5.68
N PRO A 229 -16.82 15.60 -5.14
CA PRO A 229 -17.07 15.66 -3.71
C PRO A 229 -16.32 14.58 -2.93
N LEU A 230 -15.86 14.97 -1.73
CA LEU A 230 -15.39 14.05 -0.68
C LEU A 230 -16.62 13.44 -0.01
N LEU A 231 -16.79 12.12 -0.11
CA LEU A 231 -17.93 11.42 0.49
C LEU A 231 -17.70 11.06 1.95
N ASP A 232 -16.47 10.70 2.31
CA ASP A 232 -16.09 10.44 3.70
C ASP A 232 -14.57 10.60 3.88
N HIS A 233 -14.15 10.81 5.12
CA HIS A 233 -12.79 10.66 5.57
C HIS A 233 -12.75 9.64 6.71
N VAL A 234 -12.14 8.47 6.48
CA VAL A 234 -12.15 7.35 7.44
C VAL A 234 -10.77 7.15 8.06
N ILE A 235 -10.72 7.23 9.40
CA ILE A 235 -9.51 6.96 10.16
C ILE A 235 -9.58 5.53 10.67
N VAL A 236 -8.56 4.73 10.37
CA VAL A 236 -8.50 3.31 10.76
C VAL A 236 -7.35 3.08 11.73
N ALA A 237 -7.63 2.42 12.84
CA ALA A 237 -6.64 2.06 13.82
C ALA A 237 -6.85 0.62 14.32
N GLN A 238 -5.97 0.15 15.20
CA GLN A 238 -6.14 -1.16 15.81
C GLN A 238 -7.41 -1.24 16.67
N GLY A 239 -7.75 -0.14 17.36
CA GLY A 239 -8.94 -0.04 18.22
C GLY A 239 -10.27 0.14 17.49
N GLY A 240 -10.28 0.22 16.16
CA GLY A 240 -11.49 0.41 15.36
C GLY A 240 -11.30 1.44 14.26
N HIS A 241 -12.40 2.07 13.83
CA HIS A 241 -12.40 3.14 12.84
C HIS A 241 -13.35 4.27 13.25
N VAL A 242 -13.14 5.44 12.64
CA VAL A 242 -14.00 6.62 12.78
C VAL A 242 -14.28 7.17 11.39
N SER A 243 -15.53 7.57 11.15
CA SER A 243 -15.98 8.27 9.96
C SER A 243 -16.19 9.75 10.29
N MET A 244 -15.47 10.63 9.59
CA MET A 244 -15.61 12.07 9.78
C MET A 244 -16.98 12.56 9.26
N LEU A 245 -17.58 11.87 8.29
CA LEU A 245 -18.98 12.12 7.89
C LEU A 245 -19.94 11.85 9.05
N GLN A 246 -19.84 10.69 9.70
CA GLN A 246 -20.71 10.33 10.83
C GLN A 246 -20.52 11.25 12.04
N MET A 247 -19.34 11.86 12.19
CA MET A 247 -19.07 12.88 13.19
C MET A 247 -19.64 14.26 12.83
N GLY A 248 -20.21 14.45 11.63
CA GLY A 248 -20.76 15.72 11.17
C GLY A 248 -19.69 16.74 10.72
N LEU A 249 -18.47 16.29 10.42
CA LEU A 249 -17.35 17.15 10.01
C LEU A 249 -17.25 17.36 8.49
N ILE A 250 -18.08 16.64 7.72
CA ILE A 250 -18.22 16.81 6.28
C ILE A 250 -19.61 17.39 6.02
N PRO A 251 -19.73 18.56 5.36
CA PRO A 251 -21.02 19.17 5.08
C PRO A 251 -21.86 18.26 4.18
N GLU A 252 -23.13 18.10 4.54
CA GLU A 252 -24.08 17.37 3.69
C GLU A 252 -24.24 18.12 2.36
N VAL A 253 -24.03 17.41 1.27
CA VAL A 253 -24.25 17.94 -0.07
C VAL A 253 -25.73 17.73 -0.38
N GLU A 254 -26.54 18.77 -0.29
CA GLU A 254 -27.88 18.73 -0.88
C GLU A 254 -27.73 18.37 -2.36
N GLN A 255 -28.30 17.23 -2.76
CA GLN A 255 -28.12 16.61 -4.08
C GLN A 255 -28.75 17.42 -5.23
N GLU A 256 -29.08 18.70 -5.06
CA GLU A 256 -29.69 19.53 -6.09
C GLU A 256 -28.70 19.95 -7.19
N ALA A 257 -27.40 20.03 -6.91
CA ALA A 257 -26.39 20.54 -7.84
C ALA A 257 -25.95 19.55 -8.95
N THR A 258 -26.37 18.27 -8.91
CA THR A 258 -26.14 17.33 -10.03
C THR A 258 -27.11 17.51 -11.20
N ARG A 259 -28.08 18.44 -11.07
CA ARG A 259 -28.96 18.89 -12.19
C ARG A 259 -28.51 20.25 -12.74
N GLY A 260 -27.27 20.38 -13.17
CA GLY A 260 -26.85 21.39 -14.16
C GLY A 260 -27.10 22.87 -13.82
N ALA A 261 -27.31 23.25 -12.57
CA ALA A 261 -27.49 24.63 -12.18
C ALA A 261 -26.23 25.14 -11.47
N VAL A 262 -25.51 26.05 -12.14
CA VAL A 262 -24.48 26.88 -11.49
C VAL A 262 -25.16 27.69 -10.38
N PRO A 263 -24.68 27.66 -9.12
CA PRO A 263 -25.23 28.50 -8.07
C PRO A 263 -25.05 29.97 -8.45
N ARG A 264 -26.15 30.70 -8.60
CA ARG A 264 -26.12 32.15 -8.78
C ARG A 264 -25.92 32.79 -7.41
N HIS A 265 -24.79 33.51 -7.28
CA HIS A 265 -24.44 34.45 -6.22
C HIS A 265 -24.08 33.89 -4.84
N ALA A 266 -22.79 33.63 -4.62
CA ALA A 266 -22.17 34.02 -3.36
C ALA A 266 -21.79 35.50 -3.49
N SER A 267 -22.66 36.40 -3.03
CA SER A 267 -22.30 37.81 -2.89
C SER A 267 -21.29 37.93 -1.74
N PHE A 268 -20.02 38.05 -2.09
CA PHE A 268 -18.96 38.42 -1.17
C PHE A 268 -19.18 39.89 -0.80
N ARG A 269 -19.84 40.16 0.33
CA ARG A 269 -19.84 41.50 0.94
C ARG A 269 -18.44 41.73 1.50
N MET A 270 -17.64 42.53 0.81
CA MET A 270 -16.53 43.22 1.45
C MET A 270 -17.12 44.36 2.26
N ASP A 271 -17.14 44.22 3.59
CA ASP A 271 -17.34 45.35 4.47
C ASP A 271 -16.09 46.22 4.35
N HIS A 272 -16.19 47.30 3.58
CA HIS A 272 -15.23 48.40 3.65
C HIS A 272 -15.53 49.18 4.93
N ASP A 273 -14.68 48.98 5.93
CA ASP A 273 -14.56 49.86 7.09
C ASP A 273 -13.93 51.18 6.63
N GLU A 274 -14.77 52.12 6.18
CA GLU A 274 -14.39 53.53 6.03
C GLU A 274 -14.53 54.21 7.40
N SER A 275 -13.47 54.12 8.20
CA SER A 275 -13.29 54.95 9.38
C SER A 275 -11.95 55.69 9.32
N VAL A 276 -11.87 56.71 8.45
CA VAL A 276 -10.86 57.78 8.59
C VAL A 276 -11.52 59.15 8.36
N HIS A 277 -11.83 59.76 9.49
CA HIS A 277 -11.95 61.18 9.82
C HIS A 277 -12.11 62.23 8.70
N GLY A 278 -13.26 62.91 8.76
CA GLY A 278 -13.45 64.24 8.20
C GLY A 278 -12.76 65.34 9.03
N ALA A 279 -12.31 66.34 8.28
CA ALA A 279 -12.05 67.76 8.58
C ALA A 279 -12.13 68.24 10.04
N ASP A 280 -11.02 68.84 10.52
CA ASP A 280 -10.86 70.30 10.56
C ASP A 280 -9.36 70.67 10.44
#